data_AF-A0A2V2CTC5-F1
#
_entry.id   AF-A0A2V2CTC5-F1
#
_cell.length_a   1.000
_cell.length_b   1.000
_cell.length_c   1.000
_cell.angle_alpha   90.00
_cell.angle_beta   90.00
_cell.angle_gamma   90.00
#
_symmetry.space_group_name_H-M   'P 1'
#
loop_
_entity.id
_entity.type
_entity.pdbx_description
1 polymer ?
#
loop_
_entity_poly.entity_id
_entity_poly.type
_entity_poly.pdbx_seq_one_letter_code
_entity_poly.pdbx_strand_id
1 'polypeptide(L)'
;MKTGQKKEEMKMVIITESDIQNANTYLPIEVKEAMTRLMAQLCVEKLEVASPDGLMPVPPICRENRMKRQQFLMGVLAGCYLKQGFALETMKVTGKDGKATEEKINYMMAVGDFDEWGESHAINQLERLKKSRTKGIADGVFDILQDYRIFENMLLGAIRDELERRNDIIGRLTRMIQMQSSPELLAALQGELESLKAEIKEMGAK
;
A
#
# COMPACT_ATOMS: atom_id res chain seq x y z
N MET A 1 -17.88 -19.83 36.39
CA MET A 1 -16.61 -20.40 35.87
C MET A 1 -15.85 -19.28 35.19
N LYS A 2 -14.69 -18.91 35.73
CA LYS A 2 -13.82 -17.88 35.14
C LYS A 2 -13.00 -18.56 34.03
N THR A 3 -13.35 -18.31 32.78
CA THR A 3 -12.55 -18.75 31.64
C THR A 3 -11.29 -17.89 31.63
N GLY A 4 -10.22 -18.42 32.21
CA GLY A 4 -8.90 -17.80 32.13
C GLY A 4 -8.45 -17.80 30.68
N GLN A 5 -8.58 -16.66 30.02
CA GLN A 5 -7.77 -16.37 28.84
C GLN A 5 -6.32 -16.36 29.31
N LYS A 6 -5.54 -17.36 28.88
CA LYS A 6 -4.08 -17.29 28.92
C LYS A 6 -3.71 -16.04 28.13
N LYS A 7 -3.20 -15.03 28.84
CA LYS A 7 -2.53 -13.89 28.23
C LYS A 7 -1.28 -14.48 27.57
N GLU A 8 -1.31 -14.68 26.25
CA GLU A 8 -0.08 -14.93 25.50
C GLU A 8 0.88 -13.79 25.85
N GLU A 9 2.08 -14.13 26.31
CA GLU A 9 3.12 -13.13 26.58
C GLU A 9 3.51 -12.52 25.24
N MET A 10 2.89 -11.39 24.91
CA MET A 10 3.21 -10.60 23.72
C MET A 10 4.69 -10.21 23.81
N LYS A 11 5.45 -10.62 22.81
CA LYS A 11 6.89 -10.44 22.79
C LYS A 11 7.18 -9.02 22.33
N MET A 12 7.59 -8.14 23.25
CA MET A 12 7.97 -6.79 22.88
C MET A 12 9.19 -6.78 21.95
N VAL A 13 9.07 -6.06 20.84
CA VAL A 13 10.17 -5.73 19.94
C VAL A 13 11.03 -4.67 20.60
N ILE A 14 12.33 -4.93 20.74
CA ILE A 14 13.30 -3.99 21.30
C ILE A 14 14.33 -3.67 20.23
N ILE A 15 14.45 -2.38 19.90
CA ILE A 15 15.47 -1.87 18.99
C ILE A 15 16.63 -1.35 19.83
N THR A 16 17.80 -1.94 19.64
CA THR A 16 19.02 -1.65 20.36
C THR A 16 20.00 -0.82 19.53
N GLU A 17 21.01 -0.26 20.18
CA GLU A 17 22.11 0.41 19.46
C GLU A 17 22.87 -0.56 18.53
N SER A 18 22.94 -1.85 18.88
CA SER A 18 23.57 -2.86 18.02
C SER A 18 22.76 -3.10 16.74
N ASP A 19 21.43 -3.03 16.81
CA ASP A 19 20.59 -3.10 15.61
C ASP A 19 20.89 -1.94 14.67
N ILE A 20 21.05 -0.72 15.20
CA ILE A 20 21.40 0.46 14.40
C ILE A 20 22.79 0.34 13.77
N GLN A 21 23.78 -0.18 14.49
CA GLN A 21 25.13 -0.40 13.93
C GLN A 21 25.12 -1.35 12.73
N ASN A 22 24.22 -2.32 12.73
CA ASN A 22 24.11 -3.33 11.68
C ASN A 22 23.04 -2.99 10.62
N ALA A 23 22.25 -1.95 10.84
CA ALA A 23 21.15 -1.55 9.98
C ALA A 23 21.64 -1.10 8.60
N ASN A 24 20.78 -1.22 7.60
CA ASN A 24 20.97 -0.48 6.36
C ASN A 24 20.42 0.92 6.58
N THR A 25 21.21 1.95 6.32
CA THR A 25 20.78 3.35 6.44
C THR A 25 20.19 3.92 5.14
N TYR A 26 20.33 3.18 4.05
CA TYR A 26 19.92 3.60 2.72
C TYR A 26 19.49 2.40 1.87
N LEU A 27 18.38 2.55 1.15
CA LEU A 27 18.01 1.65 0.05
C LEU A 27 18.30 2.30 -1.31
N PRO A 28 18.95 1.60 -2.26
CA PRO A 28 19.15 2.11 -3.61
C PRO A 28 17.84 2.52 -4.29
N ILE A 29 17.88 3.60 -5.07
CA ILE A 29 16.68 4.18 -5.69
C ILE A 29 15.96 3.18 -6.61
N GLU A 30 16.71 2.36 -7.35
CA GLU A 30 16.17 1.32 -8.23
C GLU A 30 15.45 0.22 -7.44
N VAL A 31 15.96 -0.09 -6.25
CA VAL A 31 15.33 -1.06 -5.33
C VAL A 31 14.04 -0.48 -4.78
N LYS A 32 14.06 0.79 -4.32
CA LYS A 32 12.85 1.48 -3.87
C LYS A 32 11.78 1.48 -4.96
N GLU A 33 12.12 1.89 -6.18
CA GLU A 33 11.21 1.97 -7.32
C GLU A 33 10.59 0.60 -7.68
N ALA A 34 11.41 -0.46 -7.72
CA ALA A 34 10.91 -1.81 -7.99
C ALA A 34 9.96 -2.30 -6.90
N MET A 35 10.30 -2.07 -5.63
CA MET A 35 9.48 -2.44 -4.49
C MET A 35 8.15 -1.70 -4.47
N THR A 36 8.17 -0.37 -4.57
CA THR A 36 6.96 0.47 -4.47
C THR A 36 5.99 0.17 -5.60
N ARG A 37 6.48 -0.09 -6.81
CA ARG A 37 5.63 -0.48 -7.96
C ARG A 37 4.90 -1.80 -7.73
N LEU A 38 5.59 -2.82 -7.22
CA LEU A 38 4.99 -4.12 -6.93
C LEU A 38 4.00 -4.03 -5.76
N MET A 39 4.40 -3.37 -4.67
CA MET A 39 3.56 -3.17 -3.48
C MET A 39 2.29 -2.37 -3.82
N ALA A 40 2.40 -1.32 -4.63
CA ALA A 40 1.26 -0.51 -5.05
C ALA A 40 0.17 -1.35 -5.72
N GLN A 41 0.53 -2.30 -6.57
CA GLN A 41 -0.44 -3.18 -7.24
C GLN A 41 -1.25 -4.03 -6.25
N LEU A 42 -0.62 -4.45 -5.14
CA LEU A 42 -1.21 -5.27 -4.09
C LEU A 42 -2.03 -4.45 -3.08
N CYS A 43 -1.68 -3.16 -2.94
CA CYS A 43 -2.39 -2.18 -2.12
C CYS A 43 -3.66 -1.65 -2.79
N VAL A 44 -3.98 -2.02 -4.03
CA VAL A 44 -5.20 -1.55 -4.72
C VAL A 44 -6.20 -2.68 -4.88
N GLU A 45 -7.40 -2.49 -4.31
CA GLU A 45 -8.50 -3.45 -4.34
C GLU A 45 -9.71 -2.91 -5.10
N LYS A 46 -10.50 -3.81 -5.69
CA LYS A 46 -11.75 -3.46 -6.36
C LYS A 46 -12.87 -3.31 -5.32
N LEU A 47 -13.65 -2.25 -5.44
CA LEU A 47 -14.93 -2.09 -4.80
C LEU A 47 -16.00 -2.72 -5.69
N GLU A 48 -16.76 -3.65 -5.12
CA GLU A 48 -18.02 -4.06 -5.71
C GLU A 48 -19.03 -2.93 -5.51
N VAL A 49 -19.40 -2.26 -6.61
CA VAL A 49 -20.44 -1.25 -6.62
C VAL A 49 -21.72 -1.94 -7.05
N ALA A 50 -22.66 -2.10 -6.11
CA ALA A 50 -23.99 -2.58 -6.45
C ALA A 50 -24.70 -1.52 -7.31
N SER A 51 -25.33 -1.95 -8.40
CA SER A 51 -26.20 -1.09 -9.19
C SER A 51 -27.46 -0.78 -8.37
N PRO A 52 -27.86 0.49 -8.19
CA PRO A 52 -29.06 0.86 -7.43
C PRO A 52 -30.33 0.12 -7.90
N ASP A 53 -30.41 -0.16 -9.20
CA ASP A 53 -31.59 -0.74 -9.83
C ASP A 53 -31.34 -2.14 -10.42
N GLY A 54 -30.14 -2.70 -10.23
CA GLY A 54 -29.73 -4.01 -10.78
C GLY A 54 -29.63 -4.09 -12.31
N LEU A 55 -30.10 -3.06 -13.02
CA LEU A 55 -30.27 -3.01 -14.48
C LEU A 55 -28.99 -2.62 -15.24
N MET A 56 -28.06 -1.91 -14.59
CA MET A 56 -26.85 -1.42 -15.27
C MET A 56 -25.58 -1.89 -14.57
N PRO A 57 -24.69 -2.64 -15.25
CA PRO A 57 -23.40 -3.01 -14.70
C PRO A 57 -22.51 -1.76 -14.55
N VAL A 58 -22.10 -1.46 -13.31
CA VAL A 58 -21.22 -0.34 -13.01
C VAL A 58 -19.76 -0.82 -13.11
N PRO A 59 -18.90 -0.16 -13.91
CA PRO A 59 -17.48 -0.49 -13.96
C PRO A 59 -16.85 -0.39 -12.56
N PRO A 60 -16.10 -1.42 -12.11
CA PRO A 60 -15.58 -1.48 -10.74
C PRO A 60 -14.66 -0.30 -10.46
N ILE A 61 -14.85 0.32 -9.29
CA ILE A 61 -13.98 1.38 -8.77
C ILE A 61 -12.89 0.70 -7.97
N CYS A 62 -11.64 1.10 -8.14
CA CYS A 62 -10.55 0.66 -7.29
C CYS A 62 -10.32 1.66 -6.16
N ARG A 63 -9.98 1.17 -4.97
CA ARG A 63 -9.53 2.00 -3.84
C ARG A 63 -8.23 1.47 -3.26
N GLU A 64 -7.55 2.32 -2.50
CA GLU A 64 -6.43 1.90 -1.67
C GLU A 64 -6.91 1.01 -0.51
N ASN A 65 -6.23 -0.11 -0.32
CA ASN A 65 -6.22 -0.86 0.92
C ASN A 65 -5.09 -0.32 1.82
N ARG A 66 -5.48 0.60 2.72
CA ARG A 66 -4.53 1.28 3.62
C ARG A 66 -3.85 0.33 4.60
N MET A 67 -4.52 -0.75 5.00
CA MET A 67 -3.96 -1.75 5.91
C MET A 67 -2.75 -2.43 5.26
N LYS A 68 -2.88 -2.88 4.01
CA LYS A 68 -1.76 -3.48 3.27
C LYS A 68 -0.59 -2.52 3.12
N ARG A 69 -0.86 -1.23 2.85
CA ARG A 69 0.20 -0.21 2.82
C ARG A 69 0.96 -0.17 4.15
N GLN A 70 0.27 -0.16 5.29
CA GLN A 70 0.92 -0.16 6.60
C GLN A 70 1.72 -1.44 6.86
N GLN A 71 1.19 -2.61 6.50
CA GLN A 71 1.91 -3.89 6.60
C GLN A 71 3.22 -3.89 5.80
N PHE A 72 3.20 -3.34 4.58
CA PHE A 72 4.42 -3.19 3.77
C PHE A 72 5.40 -2.19 4.39
N LEU A 73 4.92 -1.04 4.84
CA LEU A 73 5.77 -0.01 5.45
C LEU A 73 6.51 -0.57 6.67
N MET A 74 5.79 -1.22 7.59
CA MET A 74 6.43 -1.84 8.77
C MET A 74 7.35 -3.01 8.39
N GLY A 75 6.96 -3.85 7.43
CA GLY A 75 7.80 -4.95 6.95
C GLY A 75 9.09 -4.48 6.29
N VAL A 76 9.07 -3.36 5.56
CA VAL A 76 10.27 -2.74 4.98
C VAL A 76 11.15 -2.14 6.07
N LEU A 77 10.58 -1.44 7.05
CA LEU A 77 11.35 -0.93 8.19
C LEU A 77 12.06 -2.08 8.92
N ALA A 78 11.30 -3.12 9.29
CA ALA A 78 11.80 -4.27 10.01
C ALA A 78 12.86 -5.04 9.22
N GLY A 79 12.54 -5.47 8.00
CA GLY A 79 13.38 -6.38 7.23
C GLY A 79 14.51 -5.68 6.46
N CYS A 80 14.23 -4.54 5.83
CA CYS A 80 15.20 -3.88 4.95
C CYS A 80 16.13 -2.95 5.71
N TYR A 81 15.62 -2.17 6.67
CA TYR A 81 16.45 -1.24 7.44
C TYR A 81 17.03 -1.92 8.68
N LEU A 82 16.19 -2.46 9.56
CA LEU A 82 16.61 -2.98 10.86
C LEU A 82 17.11 -4.42 10.83
N LYS A 83 16.94 -5.14 9.71
CA LYS A 83 17.31 -6.55 9.53
C LYS A 83 16.71 -7.48 10.58
N GLN A 84 15.52 -7.15 11.07
CA GLN A 84 14.76 -7.96 12.00
C GLN A 84 13.77 -8.86 11.26
N GLY A 85 13.63 -10.09 11.75
CA GLY A 85 12.68 -11.06 11.21
C GLY A 85 11.26 -10.79 11.67
N PHE A 86 10.30 -11.14 10.83
CA PHE A 86 8.86 -11.08 11.11
C PHE A 86 8.12 -12.12 10.25
N ALA A 87 6.91 -12.47 10.65
CA ALA A 87 6.02 -13.34 9.89
C ALA A 87 5.48 -12.61 8.65
N LEU A 88 5.55 -13.27 7.50
CA LEU A 88 5.00 -12.74 6.25
C LEU A 88 3.50 -13.02 6.15
N GLU A 89 2.74 -12.03 5.70
CA GLU A 89 1.34 -12.19 5.33
C GLU A 89 1.20 -13.12 4.13
N THR A 90 0.10 -13.87 4.11
CA THR A 90 -0.20 -14.80 3.02
C THR A 90 -1.36 -14.27 2.19
N MET A 91 -1.20 -14.27 0.87
CA MET A 91 -2.26 -13.89 -0.05
C MET A 91 -2.65 -15.06 -0.96
N LYS A 92 -3.93 -15.13 -1.28
CA LYS A 92 -4.43 -16.00 -2.34
C LYS A 92 -4.07 -15.40 -3.69
N VAL A 93 -3.20 -16.07 -4.42
CA VAL A 93 -2.78 -15.73 -5.77
C VAL A 93 -3.44 -16.71 -6.72
N THR A 94 -4.16 -16.21 -7.72
CA THR A 94 -4.70 -17.06 -8.78
C THR A 94 -3.65 -17.19 -9.87
N GLY A 95 -3.10 -18.39 -10.02
CA GLY A 95 -2.16 -18.71 -11.09
C GLY A 95 -2.83 -18.66 -12.47
N LYS A 96 -2.02 -18.70 -13.54
CA LYS A 96 -2.51 -18.74 -14.94
C LYS A 96 -3.43 -19.93 -15.22
N ASP A 97 -3.31 -20.98 -14.42
CA ASP A 97 -4.05 -22.23 -14.49
C ASP A 97 -5.44 -22.13 -13.82
N GLY A 98 -5.81 -20.95 -13.30
CA GLY A 98 -7.07 -20.69 -12.60
C GLY A 98 -7.13 -21.24 -11.17
N LYS A 99 -6.07 -21.91 -10.70
CA LYS A 99 -5.97 -22.42 -9.32
C LYS A 99 -5.49 -21.31 -8.39
N ALA A 100 -6.20 -21.14 -7.27
CA ALA A 100 -5.76 -20.27 -6.19
C ALA A 100 -4.73 -21.00 -5.33
N THR A 101 -3.52 -20.43 -5.23
CA THR A 101 -2.46 -20.85 -4.31
C THR A 101 -2.28 -19.80 -3.23
N GLU A 102 -1.89 -20.24 -2.04
CA GLU A 102 -1.54 -19.34 -0.94
C GLU A 102 -0.04 -19.08 -0.99
N GLU A 103 0.35 -17.81 -1.18
CA GLU A 103 1.74 -17.39 -1.29
C GLU A 103 2.09 -16.34 -0.23
N LYS A 104 3.26 -16.49 0.37
CA LYS A 104 3.82 -15.51 1.30
C LYS A 104 4.33 -14.31 0.51
N ILE A 105 3.88 -13.12 0.90
CA ILE A 105 4.22 -11.90 0.19
C ILE A 105 5.44 -11.26 0.84
N ASN A 106 6.54 -11.18 0.11
CA ASN A 106 7.78 -10.57 0.57
C ASN A 106 7.52 -9.14 1.09
N TYR A 107 8.12 -8.84 2.24
CA TYR A 107 8.01 -7.56 2.93
C TYR A 107 6.61 -7.15 3.41
N MET A 108 5.59 -7.98 3.22
CA MET A 108 4.27 -7.75 3.78
C MET A 108 4.22 -8.39 5.17
N MET A 109 4.25 -7.58 6.22
CA MET A 109 4.20 -8.07 7.59
C MET A 109 2.81 -8.62 7.92
N ALA A 110 2.73 -9.81 8.54
CA ALA A 110 1.49 -10.37 9.04
C ALA A 110 0.87 -9.45 10.09
N VAL A 111 -0.47 -9.44 10.18
CA VAL A 111 -1.20 -8.54 11.09
C VAL A 111 -0.76 -8.68 12.55
N GLY A 112 -0.55 -9.91 13.03
CA GLY A 112 -0.12 -10.16 14.41
C GLY A 112 1.22 -9.50 14.72
N ASP A 113 2.24 -9.76 13.90
CA ASP A 113 3.55 -9.11 14.03
C ASP A 113 3.43 -7.59 13.87
N PHE A 114 2.58 -7.08 12.96
CA PHE A 114 2.39 -5.64 12.81
C PHE A 114 1.89 -4.99 14.11
N ASP A 115 0.92 -5.61 14.78
CA ASP A 115 0.39 -5.13 16.04
C ASP A 115 1.46 -5.21 17.16
N GLU A 116 2.28 -6.27 17.20
CA GLU A 116 3.41 -6.38 18.13
C GLU A 116 4.44 -5.25 17.95
N TRP A 117 4.79 -4.93 16.70
CA TRP A 117 5.69 -3.83 16.35
C TRP A 117 5.08 -2.47 16.73
N GLY A 118 3.78 -2.30 16.51
CA GLY A 118 3.02 -1.10 16.85
C GLY A 118 2.93 -0.85 18.36
N GLU A 119 2.58 -1.89 19.13
CA GLU A 119 2.50 -1.85 20.60
C GLU A 119 3.88 -1.60 21.22
N SER A 120 4.94 -2.17 20.62
CA SER A 120 6.32 -1.91 21.02
C SER A 120 6.79 -0.49 20.67
N HIS A 121 6.00 0.28 19.92
CA HIS A 121 6.32 1.65 19.51
C HIS A 121 7.67 1.77 18.79
N ALA A 122 7.95 0.86 17.85
CA ALA A 122 9.25 0.77 17.15
C ALA A 122 9.78 2.12 16.62
N ILE A 123 8.93 2.92 15.97
CA ILE A 123 9.32 4.27 15.48
C ILE A 123 9.75 5.20 16.63
N ASN A 124 9.04 5.17 17.76
CA ASN A 124 9.39 5.99 18.92
C ASN A 124 10.70 5.52 19.57
N GLN A 125 11.02 4.23 19.52
CA GLN A 125 12.32 3.73 19.96
C GLN A 125 13.44 4.30 19.10
N LEU A 126 13.29 4.30 17.77
CA LEU A 126 14.23 4.97 16.86
C LEU A 126 14.38 6.46 17.18
N GLU A 127 13.26 7.20 17.31
CA GLU A 127 13.30 8.62 17.68
C GLU A 127 14.04 8.89 19.00
N ARG A 128 13.97 7.98 19.98
CA ARG A 128 14.73 8.09 21.22
C ARG A 128 16.22 7.84 21.01
N LEU A 129 16.58 6.88 20.16
CA LEU A 129 17.98 6.54 19.83
C LEU A 129 18.73 7.67 19.12
N LYS A 130 18.03 8.66 18.53
CA LYS A 130 18.65 9.93 18.07
C LYS A 130 19.38 10.69 19.17
N LYS A 131 19.07 10.43 20.44
CA LYS A 131 19.72 11.05 21.61
C LYS A 131 20.89 10.21 22.16
N SER A 132 21.20 9.07 21.54
CA SER A 132 22.33 8.23 21.96
C SER A 132 23.64 9.02 21.90
N ARG A 133 24.52 8.75 22.87
CA ARG A 133 25.87 9.30 22.92
C ARG A 133 26.90 8.38 22.26
N THR A 134 26.49 7.18 21.89
CA THR A 134 27.32 6.21 21.19
C THR A 134 27.59 6.71 19.77
N LYS A 135 28.87 6.73 19.39
CA LYS A 135 29.31 7.25 18.08
C LYS A 135 28.60 6.52 16.93
N GLY A 136 28.02 7.29 16.01
CA GLY A 136 27.38 6.77 14.78
C GLY A 136 25.94 6.28 14.96
N ILE A 137 25.43 6.13 16.18
CA ILE A 137 24.04 5.68 16.40
C ILE A 137 23.04 6.76 16.01
N ALA A 138 23.21 7.98 16.54
CA ALA A 138 22.29 9.07 16.26
C ALA A 138 22.21 9.36 14.76
N ASP A 139 23.36 9.49 14.09
CA ASP A 139 23.46 9.74 12.65
C ASP A 139 22.82 8.59 11.85
N GLY A 140 23.11 7.33 12.19
CA GLY A 140 22.51 6.18 11.53
C GLY A 140 20.98 6.15 11.65
N VAL A 141 20.43 6.54 12.81
CA VAL A 141 18.97 6.68 12.97
C VAL A 141 18.41 7.82 12.12
N PHE A 142 19.10 8.96 12.04
CA PHE A 142 18.68 10.06 11.17
C PHE A 142 18.61 9.63 9.72
N ASP A 143 19.63 8.92 9.24
CA ASP A 143 19.71 8.42 7.87
C ASP A 143 18.60 7.41 7.58
N ILE A 144 18.40 6.41 8.45
CA ILE A 144 17.33 5.42 8.33
C ILE A 144 15.97 6.09 8.21
N LEU A 145 15.62 6.99 9.13
CA LEU A 145 14.29 7.59 9.17
C LEU A 145 14.05 8.54 7.99
N GLN A 146 15.09 9.25 7.54
CA GLN A 146 15.00 10.11 6.37
C GLN A 146 14.80 9.27 5.10
N ASP A 147 15.57 8.21 4.91
CA ASP A 147 15.47 7.34 3.75
C ASP A 147 14.14 6.56 3.73
N TYR A 148 13.70 6.09 4.89
CA TYR A 148 12.40 5.43 5.07
C TYR A 148 11.23 6.36 4.73
N ARG A 149 11.29 7.64 5.11
CA ARG A 149 10.28 8.64 4.72
C ARG A 149 10.26 8.86 3.20
N ILE A 150 11.42 8.85 2.54
CA ILE A 150 11.48 8.91 1.08
C ILE A 150 10.79 7.68 0.47
N PHE A 151 11.08 6.48 0.98
CA PHE A 151 10.41 5.26 0.55
C PHE A 151 8.89 5.32 0.76
N GLU A 152 8.40 5.79 1.91
CA GLU A 152 6.97 5.95 2.19
C GLU A 152 6.30 6.86 1.16
N ASN A 153 6.92 8.01 0.85
CA ASN A 153 6.40 8.93 -0.15
C ASN A 153 6.40 8.33 -1.56
N MET A 154 7.43 7.57 -1.93
CA MET A 154 7.46 6.84 -3.20
C MET A 154 6.35 5.78 -3.29
N LEU A 155 6.09 5.05 -2.20
CA LEU A 155 5.00 4.07 -2.16
C LEU A 155 3.63 4.74 -2.29
N LEU A 156 3.42 5.86 -1.59
CA LEU A 156 2.20 6.66 -1.71
C LEU A 156 1.98 7.17 -3.13
N GLY A 157 3.03 7.68 -3.78
CA GLY A 157 3.00 8.08 -5.18
C GLY A 157 2.62 6.92 -6.10
N ALA A 158 3.30 5.78 -5.97
CA ALA A 158 3.03 4.59 -6.78
C ALA A 158 1.60 4.06 -6.60
N ILE A 159 1.04 4.10 -5.38
CA ILE A 159 -0.36 3.72 -5.11
C ILE A 159 -1.32 4.68 -5.80
N ARG A 160 -1.07 6.00 -5.73
CA ARG A 160 -1.89 7.00 -6.39
C ARG A 160 -1.87 6.79 -7.91
N ASP A 161 -0.69 6.65 -8.50
CA ASP A 161 -0.53 6.47 -9.94
C ASP A 161 -1.21 5.17 -10.40
N GLU A 162 -1.13 4.10 -9.60
CA GLU A 162 -1.83 2.84 -9.86
C GLU A 162 -3.37 2.98 -9.76
N LEU A 163 -3.86 3.78 -8.81
CA LEU A 163 -5.29 4.09 -8.70
C LEU A 163 -5.78 4.91 -9.89
N GLU A 164 -5.05 5.95 -10.30
CA GLU A 164 -5.37 6.76 -11.48
C GLU A 164 -5.43 5.88 -12.73
N ARG A 165 -4.44 5.00 -12.91
CA ARG A 165 -4.40 4.05 -14.03
C ARG A 165 -5.58 3.08 -14.02
N ARG A 166 -5.96 2.52 -12.86
CA ARG A 166 -7.07 1.55 -12.78
C ARG A 166 -8.45 2.21 -12.85
N ASN A 167 -8.56 3.46 -12.40
CA ASN A 167 -9.81 4.22 -12.35
C ASN A 167 -10.02 5.15 -13.54
N ASP A 168 -9.16 5.11 -14.57
CA ASP A 168 -9.26 5.95 -15.77
C ASP A 168 -10.72 6.11 -16.26
N ILE A 169 -11.19 7.35 -16.20
CA ILE A 169 -12.58 7.74 -16.43
C ILE A 169 -12.98 7.45 -17.88
N ILE A 170 -12.08 7.71 -18.83
CA ILE A 170 -12.35 7.46 -20.25
C ILE A 170 -12.48 5.96 -20.48
N GLY A 171 -11.52 5.17 -20.00
CA GLY A 171 -11.59 3.71 -20.09
C GLY A 171 -12.78 3.10 -19.33
N ARG A 172 -13.24 3.72 -18.25
CA ARG A 172 -14.47 3.29 -17.53
C ARG A 172 -15.73 3.63 -18.31
N LEU A 173 -15.79 4.83 -18.90
CA LEU A 173 -16.91 5.26 -19.72
C LEU A 173 -17.02 4.42 -21.00
N THR A 174 -15.90 4.16 -21.69
CA THR A 174 -15.86 3.25 -22.84
C THR A 174 -16.34 1.85 -22.46
N ARG A 175 -15.97 1.33 -21.29
CA ARG A 175 -16.46 0.03 -20.80
C ARG A 175 -17.96 0.06 -20.48
N MET A 176 -18.46 1.13 -19.86
CA MET A 176 -19.89 1.31 -19.59
C MET A 176 -20.68 1.36 -20.91
N ILE A 177 -20.18 2.08 -21.91
CA ILE A 177 -20.73 2.14 -23.27
C ILE A 177 -20.72 0.75 -23.93
N GLN A 178 -19.61 0.01 -23.86
CA GLN A 178 -19.52 -1.33 -24.45
C GLN A 178 -20.44 -2.36 -23.78
N MET A 179 -20.72 -2.18 -22.48
CA MET A 179 -21.65 -3.04 -21.74
C MET A 179 -23.13 -2.70 -22.00
N GLN A 180 -23.42 -1.54 -22.61
CA GLN A 180 -24.77 -1.11 -22.97
C GLN A 180 -24.90 -1.05 -24.49
N SER A 181 -25.37 -2.15 -25.09
CA SER A 181 -25.59 -2.24 -26.55
C SER A 181 -26.82 -1.47 -27.05
N SER A 182 -27.11 -0.27 -26.52
CA SER A 182 -28.21 0.60 -26.99
C SER A 182 -27.68 1.84 -27.74
N PRO A 183 -28.07 2.05 -29.01
CA PRO A 183 -27.67 3.21 -29.81
C PRO A 183 -28.15 4.56 -29.26
N GLU A 184 -29.26 4.60 -28.53
CA GLU A 184 -29.82 5.85 -27.99
C GLU A 184 -29.00 6.40 -26.81
N LEU A 185 -28.47 5.53 -25.95
CA LEU A 185 -27.60 5.95 -24.84
C LEU A 185 -26.24 6.44 -25.32
N LEU A 186 -25.72 5.86 -26.40
CA LEU A 186 -24.52 6.32 -27.09
C LEU A 186 -24.62 7.78 -27.55
N ALA A 187 -25.78 8.20 -28.06
CA ALA A 187 -26.02 9.57 -28.50
C ALA A 187 -26.10 10.56 -27.33
N ALA A 188 -26.76 10.17 -26.23
CA ALA A 188 -26.82 10.99 -25.02
C ALA A 188 -25.43 11.16 -24.36
N LEU A 189 -24.65 10.07 -24.30
CA LEU A 189 -23.30 10.06 -23.73
C LEU A 189 -22.28 10.83 -24.59
N GLN A 190 -22.44 10.85 -25.92
CA GLN A 190 -21.62 11.71 -26.79
C GLN A 190 -21.84 13.20 -26.50
N GLY A 191 -23.08 13.60 -26.21
CA GLY A 191 -23.38 14.98 -25.81
C GLY A 191 -22.69 15.38 -24.50
N GLU A 192 -22.75 14.51 -23.47
CA GLU A 192 -22.08 14.76 -22.19
C GLU A 192 -20.55 14.70 -22.29
N LEU A 193 -19.98 13.83 -23.14
CA LEU A 193 -18.54 13.77 -23.38
C LEU A 193 -17.99 15.06 -24.01
N GLU A 194 -18.72 15.64 -24.95
CA GLU A 194 -18.31 16.90 -25.57
C GLU A 194 -18.46 18.08 -24.61
N SER A 195 -19.46 18.08 -23.71
CA SER A 195 -19.56 19.10 -22.66
C SER A 195 -18.44 18.98 -21.64
N LEU A 196 -18.11 17.76 -21.20
CA LEU A 196 -17.04 17.53 -20.22
C LEU A 196 -15.65 17.86 -20.80
N LYS A 197 -15.42 17.54 -22.08
CA LYS A 197 -14.20 17.97 -22.79
C LYS A 197 -14.10 19.49 -22.87
N ALA A 198 -15.21 20.19 -23.10
CA ALA A 198 -15.23 21.65 -23.14
C ALA A 198 -14.87 22.25 -21.77
N GLU A 199 -15.44 21.72 -20.68
CA GLU A 199 -15.13 22.15 -19.31
C GLU A 199 -13.67 21.88 -18.91
N ILE A 200 -13.11 20.73 -19.28
CA ILE A 200 -11.69 20.42 -19.03
C ILE A 200 -10.77 21.37 -19.80
N LYS A 201 -11.15 21.75 -21.03
CA LYS A 201 -10.39 22.70 -21.85
C LYS A 201 -10.45 24.13 -21.30
N GLU A 202 -11.57 24.53 -20.70
CA GLU A 202 -11.71 25.81 -20.00
C GLU A 202 -10.95 25.84 -18.68
N MET A 203 -10.90 24.74 -17.93
CA MET A 203 -10.12 24.64 -16.69
C MET A 203 -8.61 24.58 -16.92
N GLY A 204 -8.15 24.01 -18.03
CA GLY A 204 -6.73 23.99 -18.41
C GLY A 204 -6.21 25.26 -19.11
N ALA A 205 -7.09 26.22 -19.40
CA ALA A 205 -6.76 27.51 -20.01
C ALA A 205 -6.74 28.69 -19.01
N LYS A 206 -6.94 28.41 -17.71
CA LYS A 206 -6.72 29.31 -16.58
C LYS A 206 -5.47 28.90 -15.81
#